data_AF-A0AAW0EFG5-F1
#
_entry.id   AF-A0AAW0EFG5-F1
#
_cell.length_a   1.000
_cell.length_b   1.000
_cell.length_c   1.000
_cell.angle_alpha   90.00
_cell.angle_beta   90.00
_cell.angle_gamma   90.00
#
_symmetry.space_group_name_H-M   'P 1'
#
loop_
_entity.id
_entity.type
_entity.pdbx_description
1 polymer ?
#
loop_
_entity_poly.entity_id
_entity_poly.type
_entity_poly.pdbx_seq_one_letter_code
_entity_poly.pdbx_strand_id
1 'polypeptide(L)'
;MQVLTRGGNGGPVVTLDAVKGQIAIKDEVRDCAQTKCPSIPLSDFTDRTTVHFVTVTYGSQGSLRYVVQDADNGHMELLRYQVTGEMGEDASIKFGTYRAAVEGMTVSRAALGDFVVEQ
;
A
#
# COMPACT_ATOMS: atom_id res chain seq x y z
N MET A 1 -0.40 2.85 0.80
CA MET A 1 0.97 2.92 1.38
C MET A 1 1.97 2.81 0.25
N GLN A 2 3.09 3.51 0.33
CA GLN A 2 4.19 3.39 -0.61
C GLN A 2 5.51 3.25 0.15
N VAL A 3 6.39 2.37 -0.32
CA VAL A 3 7.83 2.46 -0.05
C VAL A 3 8.40 3.37 -1.14
N LEU A 4 8.85 4.57 -0.76
CA LEU A 4 9.39 5.56 -1.70
C LEU A 4 10.88 5.74 -1.47
N THR A 5 11.67 5.59 -2.53
CA THR A 5 13.12 5.87 -2.53
C THR A 5 13.43 7.27 -3.07
N ARG A 6 14.46 7.90 -2.53
CA ARG A 6 15.06 9.14 -3.06
C ARG A 6 16.46 8.93 -3.61
N GLY A 7 17.10 7.81 -3.29
CA GLY A 7 18.37 7.41 -3.90
C GLY A 7 18.20 6.84 -5.31
N GLY A 8 19.31 6.82 -6.05
CA GLY A 8 19.36 6.34 -7.44
C GLY A 8 18.45 7.14 -8.38
N ASN A 9 17.61 6.44 -9.15
CA ASN A 9 16.63 7.05 -10.05
C ASN A 9 15.39 7.60 -9.31
N GLY A 10 15.30 7.39 -7.99
CA GLY A 10 14.16 7.80 -7.18
C GLY A 10 12.85 7.08 -7.55
N GLY A 11 11.80 7.36 -6.78
CA GLY A 11 10.44 6.93 -7.10
C GLY A 11 9.89 5.81 -6.21
N PRO A 12 8.69 5.32 -6.55
CA PRO A 12 8.07 4.23 -5.80
C PRO A 12 8.82 2.91 -6.01
N VAL A 13 8.98 2.15 -4.93
CA VAL A 13 9.49 0.78 -4.96
C VAL A 13 8.32 -0.21 -4.91
N VAL A 14 7.44 -0.02 -3.93
CA VAL A 14 6.19 -0.77 -3.77
C VAL A 14 5.08 0.22 -3.46
N THR A 15 3.91 0.08 -4.08
CA THR A 15 2.73 0.92 -3.84
C THR A 15 1.49 0.06 -3.55
N LEU A 16 0.45 0.72 -3.03
CA LEU A 16 -0.91 0.22 -2.93
C LEU A 16 -1.79 1.18 -3.72
N ASP A 17 -2.31 0.73 -4.85
CA ASP A 17 -2.97 1.56 -5.84
C ASP A 17 -4.43 1.16 -6.03
N ALA A 18 -5.30 2.16 -6.14
CA ALA A 18 -6.71 1.99 -6.50
C ALA A 18 -6.90 2.34 -7.98
N VAL A 19 -7.07 1.33 -8.85
CA VAL A 19 -7.20 1.50 -10.29
C VAL A 19 -8.27 0.58 -10.84
N LYS A 20 -9.19 1.12 -11.67
CA LYS A 20 -10.24 0.35 -12.37
C LYS A 20 -11.06 -0.56 -11.44
N GLY A 21 -11.47 -0.05 -10.27
CA GLY A 21 -12.32 -0.78 -9.33
C GLY A 21 -11.61 -1.89 -8.55
N GLN A 22 -10.28 -1.91 -8.58
CA GLN A 22 -9.45 -2.81 -7.78
C GLN A 22 -8.54 -1.99 -6.88
N ILE A 23 -8.19 -2.54 -5.72
CA ILE A 23 -7.03 -2.12 -4.98
C ILE A 23 -5.96 -3.22 -5.09
N ALA A 24 -4.75 -2.82 -5.48
CA ALA A 24 -3.68 -3.76 -5.80
C ALA A 24 -2.36 -3.27 -5.24
N ILE A 25 -1.54 -4.21 -4.79
CA ILE A 25 -0.13 -3.92 -4.57
C ILE A 25 0.57 -3.87 -5.93
N LYS A 26 1.42 -2.87 -6.13
CA LYS A 26 2.33 -2.81 -7.27
C LYS A 26 3.74 -2.84 -6.76
N ASP A 27 4.57 -3.60 -7.46
CA ASP A 27 6.00 -3.60 -7.28
C ASP A 27 6.61 -2.98 -8.54
N GLU A 28 7.20 -1.81 -8.37
CA GLU A 28 7.65 -0.98 -9.49
C GLU A 28 9.09 -1.32 -9.91
N VAL A 29 9.79 -2.10 -9.07
CA VAL A 29 11.17 -2.50 -9.31
C VAL A 29 11.29 -3.98 -9.65
N ARG A 30 10.25 -4.79 -9.39
CA ARG A 30 10.21 -6.23 -9.64
C ARG A 30 8.95 -6.62 -10.43
N ASP A 31 9.03 -7.76 -11.11
CA ASP A 31 7.89 -8.27 -11.88
C ASP A 31 6.80 -8.85 -10.96
N CYS A 32 5.62 -8.22 -10.96
CA CYS A 32 4.45 -8.71 -10.23
C CYS A 32 3.96 -10.09 -10.68
N ALA A 33 4.25 -10.53 -11.92
CA ALA A 33 3.92 -11.88 -12.35
C ALA A 33 4.76 -12.94 -11.60
N GLN A 34 5.96 -12.58 -11.16
CA GLN A 34 6.85 -13.44 -10.38
C GLN A 34 6.59 -13.32 -8.89
N THR A 35 6.47 -12.08 -8.39
CA THR A 35 6.26 -11.82 -6.96
C THR A 35 4.81 -12.00 -6.49
N LYS A 36 3.89 -12.23 -7.44
CA LYS A 36 2.45 -12.48 -7.18
C LYS A 36 1.80 -11.36 -6.38
N CYS A 37 1.93 -10.12 -6.87
CA CYS A 37 1.33 -8.96 -6.23
C CYS A 37 -0.19 -9.15 -6.07
N PRO A 38 -0.74 -9.07 -4.84
CA PRO A 38 -2.16 -9.31 -4.60
C PRO A 38 -3.03 -8.12 -5.03
N SER A 39 -4.29 -8.42 -5.32
CA SER A 39 -5.35 -7.44 -5.56
C SER A 39 -6.69 -7.94 -5.06
N ILE A 40 -7.55 -7.02 -4.64
CA ILE A 40 -8.95 -7.29 -4.29
C ILE A 40 -9.87 -6.23 -4.92
N PRO A 41 -11.18 -6.51 -5.06
CA PRO A 41 -12.16 -5.49 -5.41
C PRO A 41 -12.05 -4.26 -4.50
N LEU A 42 -12.13 -3.07 -5.08
CA LEU A 42 -12.06 -1.81 -4.31
C LEU A 42 -13.20 -1.73 -3.28
N SER A 43 -14.36 -2.29 -3.59
CA SER A 43 -15.52 -2.39 -2.70
C SER A 43 -15.23 -3.15 -1.40
N ASP A 44 -14.23 -4.03 -1.41
CA ASP A 44 -13.88 -4.84 -0.24
C ASP A 44 -12.89 -4.11 0.67
N PHE A 45 -12.40 -2.94 0.23
CA PHE A 45 -11.41 -2.11 0.92
C PHE A 45 -11.96 -0.75 1.36
N THR A 46 -12.84 -0.11 0.58
CA THR A 46 -13.39 1.21 0.90
C THR A 46 -14.50 1.15 1.95
N ASP A 47 -14.85 2.33 2.50
CA ASP A 47 -15.94 2.51 3.47
C ASP A 47 -15.79 1.68 4.75
N ARG A 48 -14.53 1.37 5.09
CA ARG A 48 -14.11 0.55 6.23
C ARG A 48 -12.86 1.13 6.87
N THR A 49 -12.65 0.83 8.14
CA THR A 49 -11.36 1.10 8.80
C THR A 49 -10.39 -0.03 8.48
N THR A 50 -9.31 0.29 7.77
CA THR A 50 -8.25 -0.68 7.46
C THR A 50 -7.02 -0.41 8.32
N VAL A 51 -6.44 -1.49 8.86
CA VAL A 51 -5.21 -1.44 9.65
C VAL A 51 -4.05 -1.95 8.80
N HIS A 52 -3.00 -1.13 8.70
CA HIS A 52 -1.83 -1.41 7.88
C HIS A 52 -0.64 -1.78 8.76
N PHE A 53 -0.13 -3.01 8.62
CA PHE A 53 1.09 -3.47 9.26
C PHE A 53 2.22 -3.49 8.24
N VAL A 54 3.25 -2.68 8.47
CA VAL A 54 4.40 -2.56 7.57
C VAL A 54 5.66 -2.85 8.35
N THR A 55 6.43 -3.84 7.91
CA THR A 55 7.80 -4.07 8.36
C THR A 55 8.70 -3.98 7.14
N VAL A 56 9.66 -3.07 7.18
CA VAL A 56 10.58 -2.82 6.07
C VAL A 56 12.01 -2.80 6.57
N THR A 57 12.88 -3.48 5.85
CA THR A 57 14.33 -3.30 5.91
C THR A 57 14.73 -2.63 4.60
N TYR A 58 15.26 -1.41 4.67
CA TYR A 58 15.66 -0.65 3.48
C TYR A 58 17.02 -1.10 2.91
N GLY A 59 17.32 -0.66 1.69
CA GLY A 59 18.56 -0.96 0.96
C GLY A 59 18.40 -2.02 -0.12
N SER A 60 19.49 -2.28 -0.86
CA SER A 60 19.50 -3.15 -2.05
C SER A 60 19.28 -4.64 -1.77
N GLN A 61 19.48 -5.05 -0.52
CA GLN A 61 19.18 -6.40 -0.02
C GLN A 61 18.14 -6.35 1.10
N GLY A 62 17.20 -5.42 0.97
CA GLY A 62 16.13 -5.19 1.91
C GLY A 62 15.03 -6.26 1.91
N SER A 63 13.98 -5.97 2.66
CA SER A 63 12.77 -6.78 2.71
C SER A 63 11.55 -5.93 3.04
N LEU A 64 10.39 -6.41 2.59
CA LEU A 64 9.09 -5.84 2.93
C LEU A 64 8.16 -6.97 3.34
N ARG A 65 7.47 -6.75 4.47
CA ARG A 65 6.25 -7.47 4.85
C ARG A 65 5.16 -6.44 5.07
N TYR A 66 4.13 -6.51 4.24
CA TYR A 66 3.01 -5.58 4.27
C TYR A 66 1.70 -6.35 4.36
N VAL A 67 0.91 -6.07 5.39
CA VAL A 67 -0.40 -6.69 5.63
C VAL A 67 -1.44 -5.60 5.83
N VAL A 68 -2.61 -5.78 5.22
CA VAL A 68 -3.80 -4.96 5.46
C VAL A 68 -4.86 -5.85 6.07
N GLN A 69 -5.47 -5.38 7.16
CA GLN A 69 -6.58 -6.04 7.84
C GLN A 69 -7.79 -5.13 7.93
N ASP A 70 -8.99 -5.71 7.92
CA ASP A 70 -10.24 -5.05 8.29
C ASP A 70 -10.32 -4.93 9.82
N ALA A 71 -10.50 -3.72 10.36
CA ALA A 71 -10.58 -3.50 11.80
C ALA A 71 -11.84 -4.15 12.44
N ASP A 72 -12.97 -4.18 11.72
CA ASP A 72 -14.27 -4.51 12.30
C ASP A 72 -14.54 -6.03 12.30
N ASN A 73 -13.94 -6.77 11.36
CA ASN A 73 -14.20 -8.20 11.16
C ASN A 73 -13.13 -9.10 11.81
N GLY A 74 -12.82 -8.85 13.10
CA GLY A 74 -11.84 -9.64 13.84
C GLY A 74 -10.43 -9.61 13.25
N HIS A 75 -10.03 -8.49 12.65
CA HIS A 75 -8.74 -8.33 11.97
C HIS A 75 -8.55 -9.27 10.77
N MET A 76 -9.63 -9.55 10.02
CA MET A 76 -9.57 -10.33 8.78
C MET A 76 -8.56 -9.72 7.81
N GLU A 77 -7.64 -10.54 7.32
CA GLU A 77 -6.65 -10.13 6.32
C GLU A 77 -7.31 -9.87 4.97
N LEU A 78 -7.09 -8.66 4.44
CA LEU A 78 -7.55 -8.23 3.13
C LEU A 78 -6.46 -8.41 2.07
N LEU A 79 -5.23 -8.03 2.42
CA LEU A 79 -4.06 -8.10 1.53
C LEU A 79 -2.82 -8.47 2.32
N ARG A 80 -1.96 -9.31 1.73
CA ARG A 80 -0.62 -9.59 2.24
C ARG A 80 0.37 -9.65 1.10
N TYR A 81 1.48 -8.97 1.27
CA TYR A 81 2.60 -9.02 0.36
C TYR A 81 3.91 -9.11 1.13
N GLN A 82 4.77 -10.03 0.71
CA GLN A 82 6.08 -10.24 1.31
C GLN A 82 7.10 -10.53 0.24
N VAL A 83 8.23 -9.84 0.32
CA VAL A 83 9.25 -9.88 -0.72
C VAL A 83 10.60 -9.41 -0.16
N THR A 84 11.68 -9.87 -0.80
CA THR A 84 13.05 -9.44 -0.50
C THR A 84 13.68 -8.79 -1.74
N GLY A 85 14.78 -8.07 -1.53
CA GLY A 85 15.52 -7.38 -2.58
C GLY A 85 15.51 -5.86 -2.39
N GLU A 86 15.67 -5.12 -3.49
CA GLU A 86 15.76 -3.67 -3.49
C GLU A 86 14.55 -3.01 -2.80
N MET A 87 14.79 -2.34 -1.67
CA MET A 87 13.83 -1.55 -0.91
C MET A 87 14.16 -0.05 -0.88
N GLY A 88 15.10 0.38 -1.72
CA GLY A 88 15.47 1.78 -1.89
C GLY A 88 16.54 2.27 -0.90
N GLU A 89 17.20 3.35 -1.29
CA GLU A 89 18.16 4.13 -0.50
C GLU A 89 17.55 5.50 -0.16
N ASP A 90 17.84 6.04 1.04
CA ASP A 90 17.16 7.24 1.55
C ASP A 90 15.62 7.14 1.43
N ALA A 91 15.13 5.95 1.79
CA ALA A 91 13.75 5.53 1.57
C ALA A 91 12.85 5.82 2.78
N SER A 92 11.57 5.99 2.51
CA SER A 92 10.56 6.28 3.52
C SER A 92 9.24 5.60 3.19
N ILE A 93 8.48 5.22 4.23
CA ILE A 93 7.08 4.87 4.09
C ILE A 93 6.26 6.15 3.89
N LYS A 94 5.40 6.16 2.88
CA LYS A 94 4.37 7.18 2.68
C LYS A 94 2.97 6.57 2.74
N PHE A 95 2.04 7.34 3.26
CA PHE A 95 0.61 7.00 3.27
C PHE A 95 -0.21 8.24 2.92
N GLY A 96 -1.49 8.01 2.61
CA GLY A 96 -2.41 9.01 2.07
C GLY A 96 -2.81 8.71 0.62
N THR A 97 -3.77 9.49 0.12
CA THR A 97 -4.22 9.41 -1.27
C THR A 97 -3.33 10.26 -2.16
N TYR A 98 -2.46 9.62 -2.95
CA TYR A 98 -1.66 10.26 -3.99
C TYR A 98 -2.26 9.91 -5.35
N ARG A 99 -2.87 10.88 -6.03
CA ARG A 99 -3.52 10.68 -7.34
C ARG A 99 -3.17 11.80 -8.30
N ALA A 100 -3.03 11.48 -9.58
CA ALA A 100 -2.97 12.49 -10.62
C ALA A 100 -4.28 13.29 -10.65
N ALA A 101 -4.17 14.61 -10.77
CA ALA A 101 -5.33 15.48 -10.97
C ALA A 101 -5.75 15.41 -12.44
N VAL A 102 -6.98 14.99 -12.68
CA VAL A 102 -7.58 14.91 -14.02
C VAL A 102 -8.96 15.55 -14.00
N GLU A 103 -9.43 16.02 -15.14
CA GLU A 103 -10.79 16.56 -15.27
C GLU A 103 -11.84 15.47 -15.02
N GLY A 104 -12.97 15.84 -14.41
CA GLY A 104 -14.09 14.91 -14.13
C GLY A 104 -13.88 13.99 -12.93
N MET A 105 -12.81 14.18 -12.17
CA MET A 105 -12.46 13.29 -11.06
C MET A 105 -13.35 13.51 -9.83
N THR A 106 -13.80 12.42 -9.18
CA THR A 106 -14.63 12.51 -7.96
C THR A 106 -13.80 12.85 -6.73
N VAL A 107 -14.46 13.38 -5.68
CA VAL A 107 -13.84 13.66 -4.38
C VAL A 107 -13.29 12.37 -3.76
N SER A 108 -12.06 12.42 -3.26
CA SER A 108 -11.51 11.38 -2.38
C SER A 108 -11.55 11.86 -0.94
N ARG A 109 -12.18 11.08 -0.07
CA ARG A 109 -12.15 11.27 1.38
C ARG A 109 -11.32 10.15 1.98
N ALA A 110 -10.35 10.52 2.82
CA ALA A 110 -9.55 9.58 3.57
C ALA A 110 -9.27 10.20 4.95
N ALA A 111 -9.36 9.37 5.99
CA ALA A 111 -8.97 9.74 7.34
C ALA A 111 -7.92 8.75 7.82
N LEU A 112 -6.99 9.24 8.63
CA LEU A 112 -6.02 8.42 9.34
C LEU A 112 -6.03 8.84 10.79
N GLY A 113 -6.05 7.85 11.67
CA GLY A 113 -5.93 8.06 13.10
C GLY A 113 -5.90 6.72 13.81
N ASP A 114 -5.72 6.79 15.12
CA ASP A 114 -6.12 5.72 16.01
C ASP A 114 -7.62 5.87 16.26
N PHE A 115 -8.42 5.03 15.62
CA PHE A 115 -9.87 5.09 15.72
C PHE A 115 -10.32 4.16 16.85
N VAL A 116 -10.84 4.76 17.92
CA VAL A 116 -11.62 4.03 18.92
C VAL A 116 -13.09 4.16 18.55
N VAL A 117 -13.82 3.05 18.52
CA VAL A 117 -15.28 3.09 18.48
C VAL A 117 -15.73 3.48 19.89
N GLU A 118 -16.25 4.69 20.07
CA GLU A 118 -16.95 5.03 21.32
C GLU A 118 -18.15 4.08 21.45
N GLN A 119 -18.19 3.32 22.56
CA GLN A 119 -19.30 2.43 22.91
C GLN A 119 -20.43 3.19 23.60
#